data_AF-A0AB39H1V6-F1
#
_entry.id   AF-A0AB39H1V6-F1
#
_cell.length_a   1.000
_cell.length_b   1.000
_cell.length_c   1.000
_cell.angle_alpha   90.00
_cell.angle_beta   90.00
_cell.angle_gamma   90.00
#
_symmetry.space_group_name_H-M   'P 1'
#
loop_
_entity.id
_entity.type
_entity.pdbx_description
1 polymer ?
#
loop_
_entity_poly.entity_id
_entity_poly.type
_entity_poly.pdbx_seq_one_letter_code
_entity_poly.pdbx_strand_id
1 'polypeptide(L)'
;MDYNKDAPTTKAFFAKVQNKLHYAIHGHTAAELIRKRADSSKPHMGLTSWANAPEGKILKTDVAVAKNYLTKDELDSLGRIVNAYLELAEDRARRKIPMSMEDWSKRLDAFLEFDEREVLQNSGKISAKLAQTHAESEFEKYRIVQDRLFESDFDKAVKKLAAGEPNTRDDG
;
A
#
# COMPACT_ATOMS: atom_id res chain seq x y z
N MET A 1 14.55 1.82 27.39
CA MET A 1 13.31 1.92 26.60
C MET A 1 13.62 2.79 25.40
N ASP A 2 13.79 2.19 24.22
CA ASP A 2 14.34 2.89 23.04
C ASP A 2 13.27 3.24 21.98
N TYR A 3 11.98 3.10 22.34
CA TYR A 3 10.87 3.33 21.44
C TYR A 3 10.19 4.67 21.73
N ASN A 4 10.36 5.62 20.82
CA ASN A 4 9.52 6.80 20.71
C ASN A 4 8.98 6.85 19.28
N LYS A 5 7.66 6.69 19.11
CA LYS A 5 6.99 6.64 17.80
C LYS A 5 7.27 7.87 16.92
N ASP A 6 7.53 9.01 17.56
CA ASP A 6 7.76 10.29 16.88
C ASP A 6 9.23 10.56 16.65
N ALA A 7 10.13 9.76 17.23
CA ALA A 7 11.56 9.90 17.03
C ALA A 7 11.93 9.62 15.55
N PRO A 8 12.81 10.46 14.95
CA PRO A 8 13.29 10.24 13.59
C PRO A 8 13.90 8.85 13.36
N THR A 9 14.57 8.31 14.38
CA THR A 9 15.17 6.97 14.37
C THR A 9 14.14 5.86 14.19
N THR A 10 13.02 5.94 14.92
CA THR A 10 11.90 4.98 14.80
C THR A 10 11.25 5.03 13.43
N LYS A 11 11.01 6.24 12.89
CA LYS A 11 10.44 6.41 11.54
C LYS A 11 11.36 5.85 10.47
N ALA A 12 12.67 6.13 10.57
CA ALA A 12 13.66 5.59 9.64
C ALA A 12 13.73 4.05 9.71
N PHE A 13 13.63 3.47 10.92
CA PHE A 13 13.60 2.03 11.11
C PHE A 13 12.40 1.38 10.40
N PHE A 14 11.19 1.87 10.65
CA PHE A 14 9.99 1.31 10.00
C PHE A 14 10.01 1.49 8.48
N ALA A 15 10.49 2.63 7.98
CA ALA A 15 10.67 2.84 6.55
C ALA A 15 11.66 1.83 5.93
N LYS A 16 12.75 1.52 6.64
CA LYS A 16 13.71 0.50 6.21
C LYS A 16 13.09 -0.90 6.19
N VAL A 17 12.36 -1.27 7.25
CA VAL A 17 11.64 -2.56 7.33
C VAL A 17 10.63 -2.69 6.20
N GLN A 18 9.82 -1.64 5.96
CA GLN A 18 8.82 -1.64 4.89
C GLN A 18 9.47 -1.82 3.51
N ASN A 19 10.58 -1.12 3.23
CA ASN A 19 11.28 -1.28 1.96
C ASN A 19 11.89 -2.67 1.76
N LYS A 20 12.41 -3.31 2.83
CA LYS A 20 12.87 -4.70 2.77
C LYS A 20 11.74 -5.66 2.43
N LEU A 21 10.58 -5.48 3.06
CA LEU A 21 9.40 -6.31 2.78
C LEU A 21 8.92 -6.14 1.34
N HIS A 22 8.81 -4.90 0.84
CA HIS A 22 8.48 -4.66 -0.57
C HIS A 22 9.48 -5.33 -1.51
N TYR A 23 10.77 -5.18 -1.23
CA TYR A 23 11.83 -5.74 -2.07
C TYR A 23 11.78 -7.27 -2.10
N ALA A 24 11.56 -7.92 -0.95
CA ALA A 24 11.46 -9.38 -0.85
C ALA A 24 10.25 -9.99 -1.57
N ILE A 25 9.22 -9.19 -1.88
CA ILE A 25 8.03 -9.64 -2.60
C ILE A 25 8.18 -9.47 -4.11
N HIS A 26 8.73 -8.33 -4.56
CA HIS A 26 8.67 -7.95 -5.97
C HIS A 26 9.95 -7.30 -6.51
N GLY A 27 11.04 -7.24 -5.74
CA GLY A 27 12.36 -6.73 -6.16
C GLY A 27 12.43 -5.21 -6.32
N HIS A 28 11.55 -4.45 -5.68
CA HIS A 28 11.56 -2.98 -5.73
C HIS A 28 11.33 -2.41 -4.34
N THR A 29 11.93 -1.25 -4.04
CA THR A 29 11.50 -0.43 -2.91
C THR A 29 10.09 0.12 -3.13
N ALA A 30 9.46 0.64 -2.07
CA ALA A 30 8.15 1.29 -2.18
C ALA A 30 8.15 2.44 -3.21
N ALA A 31 9.22 3.25 -3.22
CA ALA A 31 9.37 4.37 -4.16
C ALA A 31 9.55 3.89 -5.61
N GLU A 32 10.36 2.87 -5.83
CA GLU A 32 10.55 2.27 -7.16
C GLU A 32 9.27 1.62 -7.68
N LEU A 33 8.51 0.95 -6.81
CA LEU A 33 7.21 0.36 -7.15
C LEU A 33 6.24 1.43 -7.65
N ILE A 34 6.06 2.51 -6.89
CA ILE A 34 5.18 3.62 -7.26
C ILE A 34 5.62 4.22 -8.59
N ARG A 35 6.91 4.52 -8.75
CA ARG A 35 7.46 5.07 -10.01
C ARG A 35 7.22 4.15 -11.20
N LYS A 36 7.24 2.83 -11.00
CA LYS A 36 7.05 1.83 -12.04
C LYS A 36 5.57 1.60 -12.38
N ARG A 37 4.67 1.64 -11.39
CA ARG A 37 3.26 1.21 -11.55
C ARG A 37 2.26 2.34 -11.66
N ALA A 38 2.53 3.51 -11.10
CA ALA A 38 1.66 4.68 -11.24
C ALA A 38 1.68 5.17 -12.68
N ASP A 39 0.56 4.99 -13.38
CA ASP A 39 0.44 5.25 -14.82
C ASP A 39 -1.02 5.59 -15.17
N SER A 40 -1.25 6.85 -15.53
CA SER A 40 -2.58 7.41 -15.86
C SER A 40 -3.24 6.78 -17.09
N SER A 41 -2.49 6.08 -17.94
CA SER A 41 -3.03 5.38 -19.10
C SER A 41 -3.68 4.03 -18.75
N LYS A 42 -3.40 3.50 -17.55
CA LYS A 42 -3.94 2.22 -17.09
C LYS A 42 -5.28 2.39 -16.36
N PRO A 43 -6.12 1.34 -16.34
CA PRO A 43 -7.28 1.31 -15.45
C PRO A 43 -6.85 1.61 -14.01
N HIS A 44 -7.60 2.49 -13.33
CA HIS A 44 -7.33 2.89 -11.94
C HIS A 44 -5.89 3.39 -11.71
N MET A 45 -5.24 3.94 -12.73
CA MET A 45 -3.82 4.32 -12.72
C MET A 45 -2.83 3.21 -12.39
N GLY A 46 -3.23 1.94 -12.52
CA GLY A 46 -2.47 0.78 -12.06
C GLY A 46 -2.64 0.46 -10.57
N LEU A 47 -3.49 1.18 -9.83
CA LEU A 47 -3.88 0.78 -8.48
C LEU A 47 -4.74 -0.48 -8.52
N THR A 48 -4.53 -1.35 -7.55
CA THR A 48 -5.29 -2.58 -7.29
C THR A 48 -6.20 -2.44 -6.07
N SER A 49 -5.92 -1.48 -5.18
CA SER A 49 -6.74 -1.14 -4.03
C SER A 49 -6.58 0.35 -3.70
N TRP A 50 -7.61 1.01 -3.17
CA TRP A 50 -7.57 2.38 -2.66
C TRP A 50 -8.67 2.56 -1.60
N ALA A 51 -8.68 3.68 -0.88
CA ALA A 51 -9.57 3.86 0.28
C ALA A 51 -11.06 3.62 -0.02
N ASN A 52 -11.51 4.00 -1.22
CA ASN A 52 -12.91 3.87 -1.63
C ASN A 52 -13.13 2.76 -2.67
N ALA A 53 -12.19 1.83 -2.83
CA ALA A 53 -12.33 0.75 -3.80
C ALA A 53 -13.51 -0.19 -3.48
N PRO A 54 -14.14 -0.84 -4.49
CA PRO A 54 -13.92 -0.65 -5.92
C PRO A 54 -14.77 0.48 -6.54
N GLU A 55 -15.81 0.96 -5.84
CA GLU A 55 -16.85 1.83 -6.41
C GLU A 55 -16.57 3.33 -6.32
N GLY A 56 -15.63 3.76 -5.49
CA GLY A 56 -15.34 5.16 -5.23
C GLY A 56 -14.12 5.70 -5.96
N LYS A 57 -14.00 7.03 -5.98
CA LYS A 57 -12.88 7.73 -6.62
C LYS A 57 -11.56 7.42 -5.94
N ILE A 58 -10.51 7.31 -6.75
CA ILE A 58 -9.12 7.38 -6.32
C ILE A 58 -8.85 8.82 -5.85
N LEU A 59 -8.24 8.96 -4.69
CA LEU A 59 -7.79 10.23 -4.14
C LEU A 59 -6.28 10.39 -4.32
N LYS A 60 -5.82 11.65 -4.28
CA LYS A 60 -4.39 11.97 -4.36
C LYS A 60 -3.57 11.30 -3.24
N THR A 61 -4.18 11.06 -2.09
CA THR A 61 -3.54 10.34 -0.98
C THR A 61 -3.33 8.85 -1.27
N ASP A 62 -4.16 8.25 -2.12
CA ASP A 62 -4.06 6.82 -2.44
C ASP A 62 -2.88 6.53 -3.38
N VAL A 63 -2.56 7.47 -4.28
CA VAL A 63 -1.54 7.24 -5.32
C VAL A 63 -0.11 7.23 -4.78
N ALA A 64 0.11 7.77 -3.58
CA ALA A 64 1.41 7.77 -2.92
C ALA A 64 1.65 6.52 -2.03
N VAL A 65 0.67 5.62 -1.92
CA VAL A 65 0.75 4.41 -1.09
C VAL A 65 1.19 3.23 -1.94
N ALA A 66 2.42 2.74 -1.75
CA ALA A 66 2.97 1.62 -2.53
C ALA A 66 2.12 0.35 -2.45
N LYS A 67 1.53 0.05 -1.28
CA LYS A 67 0.63 -1.10 -1.07
C LYS A 67 -0.54 -1.11 -2.05
N ASN A 68 -1.03 0.06 -2.44
CA ASN A 68 -2.17 0.22 -3.35
C ASN A 68 -1.88 -0.23 -4.79
N TYR A 69 -0.62 -0.50 -5.12
CA TYR A 69 -0.19 -1.01 -6.42
C TYR A 69 0.17 -2.49 -6.40
N LEU A 70 0.03 -3.18 -5.27
CA LEU A 70 0.36 -4.61 -5.14
C LEU A 70 -0.76 -5.47 -5.73
N THR A 71 -0.40 -6.46 -6.53
CA THR A 71 -1.33 -7.50 -6.94
C THR A 71 -1.85 -8.27 -5.72
N LYS A 72 -2.95 -9.01 -5.90
CA LYS A 72 -3.50 -9.85 -4.83
C LYS A 72 -2.47 -10.83 -4.29
N ASP A 73 -1.73 -11.51 -5.17
CA ASP A 73 -0.72 -12.49 -4.77
C ASP A 73 0.45 -11.84 -4.03
N GLU A 74 0.90 -10.65 -4.47
CA GLU A 74 1.93 -9.89 -3.77
C GLU A 74 1.46 -9.41 -2.39
N LEU A 75 0.20 -8.97 -2.27
CA LEU A 75 -0.40 -8.54 -1.01
C LEU A 75 -0.57 -9.73 -0.04
N ASP A 76 -1.01 -10.88 -0.54
CA ASP A 76 -1.14 -12.11 0.23
C ASP A 76 0.23 -12.62 0.69
N SER A 77 1.24 -12.60 -0.19
CA SER A 77 2.62 -12.96 0.16
C SER A 77 3.21 -11.99 1.19
N LEU A 78 2.98 -10.68 1.04
CA LEU A 78 3.38 -9.68 2.02
C LEU A 78 2.73 -9.95 3.38
N GLY A 79 1.42 -10.24 3.40
CA GLY A 79 0.68 -10.57 4.61
C GLY A 79 1.24 -11.79 5.33
N ARG A 80 1.58 -12.87 4.60
CA ARG A 80 2.19 -14.08 5.18
C ARG A 80 3.53 -13.80 5.85
N ILE A 81 4.41 -13.02 5.21
CA ILE A 81 5.70 -12.63 5.79
C ILE A 81 5.50 -11.79 7.04
N VAL A 82 4.62 -10.78 6.98
CA VAL A 82 4.34 -9.90 8.12
C VAL A 82 3.81 -10.71 9.29
N ASN A 83 2.86 -11.62 9.06
CA ASN A 83 2.28 -12.46 10.12
C ASN A 83 3.34 -13.37 10.75
N ALA A 84 4.13 -14.09 9.95
CA ALA A 84 5.20 -14.95 10.46
C ALA A 84 6.24 -14.16 11.28
N TYR A 85 6.57 -12.95 10.83
CA TYR A 85 7.50 -12.08 11.53
C TYR A 85 6.92 -11.54 12.86
N LEU A 86 5.61 -11.25 12.90
CA LEU A 86 4.91 -10.87 14.14
C LEU A 86 4.82 -12.03 15.14
N GLU A 87 4.58 -13.26 14.68
CA GLU A 87 4.59 -14.45 15.53
C GLU A 87 5.97 -14.68 16.17
N LEU A 88 7.05 -14.53 15.39
CA LEU A 88 8.41 -14.57 15.90
C LEU A 88 8.65 -13.48 16.95
N ALA A 89 8.09 -12.29 16.71
CA ALA A 89 8.22 -11.18 17.64
C ALA A 89 7.49 -11.45 18.97
N GLU A 90 6.30 -12.04 18.88
CA GLU A 90 5.48 -12.41 20.03
C GLU A 90 6.12 -13.50 20.89
N ASP A 91 6.66 -14.58 20.30
CA ASP A 91 7.36 -15.63 21.06
C ASP A 91 8.51 -15.06 21.90
N ARG A 92 9.31 -14.17 21.30
CA ARG A 92 10.44 -13.53 21.99
C ARG A 92 9.99 -12.64 23.13
N ALA A 93 8.91 -11.89 22.91
CA ALA A 93 8.30 -11.07 23.97
C ALA A 93 7.80 -11.94 25.13
N ARG A 94 7.11 -13.07 24.83
CA ARG A 94 6.64 -14.03 25.85
C ARG A 94 7.79 -14.62 26.66
N ARG A 95 8.92 -14.90 26.02
CA ARG A 95 10.14 -15.41 26.65
C ARG A 95 10.98 -14.33 27.35
N LYS A 96 10.50 -13.09 27.37
CA LYS A 96 11.18 -11.93 27.97
C LYS A 96 12.59 -11.72 27.42
N ILE A 97 12.80 -12.03 26.14
CA ILE A 97 14.08 -11.79 25.47
C ILE A 97 14.09 -10.34 24.98
N PRO A 98 14.88 -9.44 25.59
CA PRO A 98 14.95 -8.06 25.15
C PRO A 98 15.54 -7.98 23.75
N MET A 99 15.01 -7.06 22.95
CA MET A 99 15.34 -6.90 21.54
C MET A 99 15.38 -5.41 21.21
N SER A 100 16.48 -4.93 20.63
CA SER A 100 16.56 -3.59 20.06
C SER A 100 15.95 -3.54 18.65
N MET A 101 15.68 -2.33 18.13
CA MET A 101 15.27 -2.16 16.72
C MET A 101 16.33 -2.71 15.75
N GLU A 102 17.62 -2.58 16.06
CA GLU A 102 18.69 -3.13 15.22
C GLU A 102 18.65 -4.66 15.20
N ASP A 103 18.43 -5.30 16.34
CA ASP A 103 18.29 -6.75 16.43
C ASP A 103 17.09 -7.25 15.63
N TRP A 104 15.98 -6.52 15.66
CA TRP A 104 14.83 -6.80 14.80
C TRP A 104 15.19 -6.69 13.32
N SER A 105 15.88 -5.62 12.89
CA SER A 105 16.31 -5.49 11.50
C SER A 105 17.17 -6.67 11.04
N LYS A 106 18.14 -7.10 11.86
CA LYS A 106 19.03 -8.24 11.51
C LYS A 106 18.26 -9.55 11.43
N ARG A 107 17.27 -9.75 12.31
CA ARG A 107 16.41 -10.94 12.28
C ARG A 107 15.50 -10.97 11.06
N LEU A 108 14.98 -9.82 10.64
CA LEU A 108 14.21 -9.74 9.41
C LEU A 108 15.05 -10.16 8.20
N ASP A 109 16.30 -9.71 8.13
CA ASP A 109 17.21 -10.09 7.04
C ASP A 109 17.44 -11.60 7.02
N ALA A 110 17.80 -12.18 8.17
CA ALA A 110 17.98 -13.64 8.30
C ALA A 110 16.70 -14.44 8.00
N PHE A 111 15.52 -13.91 8.36
CA PHE A 111 14.24 -14.55 8.06
C PHE A 111 13.97 -14.57 6.55
N LEU A 112 14.18 -13.44 5.88
CA LEU A 112 13.97 -13.32 4.43
C LEU A 112 14.99 -14.16 3.65
N GLU A 113 16.25 -14.20 4.08
CA GLU A 113 17.29 -15.07 3.50
C GLU A 113 16.95 -16.56 3.66
N PHE A 114 16.44 -16.96 4.82
CA PHE A 114 16.01 -18.33 5.08
C PHE A 114 14.82 -18.75 4.20
N ASP A 115 13.92 -17.82 3.89
CA ASP A 115 12.79 -18.03 2.94
C ASP A 115 13.22 -17.88 1.46
N GLU A 116 14.54 -17.86 1.18
CA GLU A 116 15.13 -17.72 -0.15
C GLU A 116 14.71 -16.44 -0.91
N ARG A 117 14.42 -15.36 -0.18
CA ARG A 117 14.04 -14.07 -0.75
C ARG A 117 15.22 -13.12 -0.85
N GLU A 118 15.19 -12.28 -1.89
CA GLU A 118 16.17 -11.20 -1.99
C GLU A 118 15.98 -10.16 -0.88
N VAL A 119 17.06 -9.84 -0.20
CA VAL A 119 17.09 -8.80 0.83
C VAL A 119 17.68 -7.51 0.27
N LEU A 120 16.97 -6.40 0.49
CA LEU A 120 17.43 -5.08 0.09
C LEU A 120 18.71 -4.68 0.84
N GLN A 121 19.83 -4.62 0.12
CA GLN A 121 21.16 -4.27 0.67
C GLN A 121 21.47 -2.76 0.66
N ASN A 122 20.70 -1.96 -0.09
CA ASN A 122 20.93 -0.53 -0.26
C ASN A 122 19.63 0.28 -0.10
N SER A 123 19.68 1.59 -0.32
CA SER A 123 18.50 2.47 -0.14
C SER A 123 17.55 2.50 -1.35
N GLY A 124 17.76 1.66 -2.37
CA GLY A 124 17.11 1.77 -3.67
C GLY A 124 17.68 2.92 -4.52
N LYS A 125 17.15 3.08 -5.74
CA LYS A 125 17.59 4.08 -6.72
C LYS A 125 16.68 5.30 -6.82
N ILE A 126 15.44 5.19 -6.34
CA ILE A 126 14.42 6.24 -6.47
C ILE A 126 14.08 6.81 -5.10
N SER A 127 14.09 8.14 -4.98
CA SER A 127 13.68 8.81 -3.75
C SER A 127 12.17 8.80 -3.56
N ALA A 128 11.71 8.77 -2.31
CA ALA A 128 10.29 8.84 -1.98
C ALA A 128 9.62 10.10 -2.56
N LYS A 129 10.30 11.26 -2.51
CA LYS A 129 9.80 12.52 -3.08
C LYS A 129 9.61 12.43 -4.59
N LEU A 130 10.57 11.84 -5.31
CA LEU A 130 10.47 11.68 -6.77
C LEU A 130 9.31 10.74 -7.14
N ALA A 131 9.17 9.63 -6.43
CA ALA A 131 8.07 8.70 -6.63
C ALA A 131 6.70 9.34 -6.35
N GLN A 132 6.60 10.11 -5.26
CA GLN A 132 5.38 10.85 -4.91
C GLN A 132 5.02 11.87 -6.00
N THR A 133 5.96 12.73 -6.40
CA THR A 133 5.71 13.74 -7.45
C THR A 133 5.31 13.08 -8.77
N HIS A 134 5.90 11.95 -9.13
CA HIS A 134 5.47 11.16 -10.28
C HIS A 134 4.01 10.70 -10.16
N ALA A 135 3.67 10.02 -9.06
CA ALA A 135 2.32 9.50 -8.87
C ALA A 135 1.25 10.59 -8.83
N GLU A 136 1.55 11.72 -8.18
CA GLU A 136 0.68 12.88 -8.16
C GLU A 136 0.51 13.49 -9.56
N SER A 137 1.57 13.54 -10.37
CA SER A 137 1.48 14.03 -11.75
C SER A 137 0.62 13.12 -12.63
N GLU A 138 0.76 11.80 -12.49
CA GLU A 138 -0.12 10.84 -13.16
C GLU A 138 -1.56 10.97 -12.66
N PHE A 139 -1.75 11.26 -11.37
CA PHE A 139 -3.08 11.45 -10.80
C PHE A 139 -3.81 12.65 -11.39
N GLU A 140 -3.12 13.78 -11.59
CA GLU A 140 -3.74 14.94 -12.23
C GLU A 140 -4.21 14.65 -13.66
N LYS A 141 -3.48 13.82 -14.41
CA LYS A 141 -3.90 13.37 -15.75
C LYS A 141 -5.13 12.46 -15.66
N TYR A 142 -5.09 11.48 -14.75
CA TYR A 142 -6.15 10.49 -14.60
C TYR A 142 -7.44 11.07 -14.02
N ARG A 143 -7.35 12.03 -13.08
CA ARG A 143 -8.52 12.63 -12.43
C ARG A 143 -9.50 13.22 -13.44
N ILE A 144 -9.02 13.79 -14.54
CA ILE A 144 -9.88 14.32 -15.62
C ILE A 144 -10.74 13.20 -16.23
N VAL A 145 -10.13 12.04 -16.48
CA VAL A 145 -10.82 10.86 -17.02
C VAL A 145 -11.78 10.30 -15.97
N GLN A 146 -11.33 10.15 -14.74
CA GLN A 146 -12.16 9.66 -13.62
C GLN A 146 -13.38 10.56 -13.39
N ASP A 147 -13.22 11.88 -13.35
CA ASP A 147 -14.32 12.81 -13.10
C ASP A 147 -15.35 12.82 -14.23
N ARG A 148 -14.92 12.57 -15.47
CA ARG A 148 -15.83 12.44 -16.60
C ARG A 148 -16.64 11.14 -16.58
N LEU A 149 -16.04 10.05 -16.10
CA LEU A 149 -16.65 8.72 -16.09
C LEU A 149 -17.41 8.42 -14.79
N PHE A 150 -17.09 9.13 -13.70
CA PHE A 150 -17.68 8.88 -12.41
C PHE A 150 -19.09 9.45 -12.33
N GLU A 151 -20.05 8.56 -12.10
CA GLU A 151 -21.43 8.89 -11.80
C GLU A 151 -21.65 8.82 -10.29
N SER A 152 -21.96 9.96 -9.67
CA SER A 152 -22.23 10.03 -8.23
C SER A 152 -23.52 9.29 -7.87
N ASP A 153 -23.63 8.83 -6.63
CA ASP A 153 -24.89 8.29 -6.11
C ASP A 153 -26.02 9.33 -6.18
N PHE A 154 -25.69 10.62 -6.11
CA PHE A 154 -26.63 11.69 -6.40
C PHE A 154 -27.11 11.67 -7.86
N ASP A 155 -26.18 11.52 -8.81
CA ASP A 155 -26.51 11.46 -10.24
C ASP A 155 -27.38 10.22 -10.53
N LYS A 156 -27.04 9.08 -9.91
CA LYS A 156 -27.85 7.85 -9.96
C LYS A 156 -29.24 8.05 -9.35
N ALA A 157 -29.34 8.71 -8.21
CA ALA A 157 -30.62 8.99 -7.54
C ALA A 157 -31.50 9.94 -8.37
N VAL A 158 -30.93 11.00 -8.93
CA VAL A 158 -31.63 11.92 -9.83
C VAL A 158 -32.09 11.19 -11.09
N LYS A 159 -31.26 10.33 -11.69
CA LYS A 159 -31.67 9.49 -12.83
C LYS A 159 -32.78 8.52 -12.48
N LYS A 160 -32.74 7.86 -11.32
CA LYS A 160 -33.82 6.96 -10.86
C LYS A 160 -35.15 7.71 -10.65
N LEU A 161 -35.09 8.90 -10.05
CA LEU A 161 -36.26 9.77 -9.89
C LEU A 161 -36.80 10.25 -11.24
N ALA A 162 -35.91 10.59 -12.18
CA ALA A 162 -36.29 11.03 -13.53
C ALA A 162 -36.78 9.87 -14.43
N ALA A 163 -36.32 8.64 -14.18
CA ALA A 163 -36.69 7.45 -14.95
C ALA A 163 -38.06 6.85 -14.55
N GLY A 164 -38.70 7.38 -13.49
CA GLY A 164 -40.05 6.97 -13.11
C GLY A 164 -40.18 5.50 -12.68
N GLU A 165 -39.10 4.88 -12.19
CA GLU A 165 -39.19 3.51 -11.66
C GLU A 165 -40.13 3.51 -10.44
N PRO A 166 -41.22 2.70 -10.46
CA PRO A 166 -42.12 2.62 -9.32
C PRO A 166 -41.36 2.07 -8.12
N ASN A 167 -41.47 2.78 -7.00
CA ASN A 167 -41.07 2.28 -5.71
C ASN A 167 -41.93 1.03 -5.40
N THR A 168 -41.43 -0.17 -5.72
CA THR A 168 -42.01 -1.41 -5.21
C THR A 168 -41.71 -1.45 -3.72
N ARG A 169 -42.57 -0.80 -2.95
CA ARG A 169 -42.76 -1.12 -1.55
C ARG A 169 -43.29 -2.54 -1.52
N ASP A 170 -42.45 -3.43 -1.03
CA ASP A 170 -42.77 -4.80 -0.70
C ASP A 170 -43.66 -4.76 0.55
N ASP A 171 -44.96 -4.77 0.32
CA ASP A 171 -45.97 -4.93 1.35
C ASP A 171 -46.44 -6.40 1.28
N GLY A 172 -45.77 -7.29 2.04
CA GLY A 172 -46.10 -8.73 2.13
C GLY A 172 -45.29 -9.48 3.17
#